data_AF-A0A0C1XJV8-F1
#
_entry.id   AF-A0A0C1XJV8-F1
#
_cell.length_a   1.000
_cell.length_b   1.000
_cell.length_c   1.000
_cell.angle_alpha   90.00
_cell.angle_beta   90.00
_cell.angle_gamma   90.00
#
_symmetry.space_group_name_H-M   'P 1'
#
loop_
_entity.id
_entity.type
_entity.pdbx_description
1 polymer ?
#
loop_
_entity_poly.entity_id
_entity_poly.type
_entity_poly.pdbx_seq_one_letter_code
_entity_poly.pdbx_strand_id
1 'polypeptide(L)'
;MPEGPPEPPSGASACAWADQLLADHVSFRKAWLAEGDKQVVPLIDPATPDGGEARLARRLSSGARGTGHDHVIACTPGAGPPGVRTVRVPADPEGMLRGLRAMRPRGESWLAGLPDRSAALLVTDHGYALMAGGDAILRLCVPEGHDRAVIDFKRYVRHLGDRADPAMAEAAGAFRIRQTAWASKREPTAGSGTAEQVSLMEQFAGARISGPAFARSWHAARRRSHARRERLRAEFEHILDGVFHALEDYAAEPALTEPGDLDDDGLRTVVRERLAALDSLKP
;
A
#
# COMPACT_ATOMS: atom_id res chain seq x y z
N MET A 1 23.06 -25.23 11.81
CA MET A 1 21.59 -25.27 11.78
C MET A 1 21.09 -23.89 12.15
N PRO A 2 20.24 -23.24 11.35
CA PRO A 2 19.67 -21.96 11.75
C PRO A 2 18.61 -22.20 12.85
N GLU A 3 18.73 -21.47 13.95
CA GLU A 3 17.75 -21.47 15.04
C GLU A 3 16.38 -21.07 14.46
N GLY A 4 15.38 -21.94 14.67
CA GLY A 4 14.00 -21.63 14.33
C GLY A 4 13.49 -20.45 15.15
N PRO A 5 12.49 -19.70 14.65
CA PRO A 5 11.91 -18.58 15.39
C PRO A 5 11.37 -19.06 16.74
N PRO A 6 11.51 -18.24 17.81
CA PRO A 6 11.07 -18.63 19.15
C PRO A 6 9.57 -18.94 19.14
N GLU A 7 9.20 -20.15 19.56
CA GLU A 7 7.81 -20.49 19.81
C GLU A 7 7.24 -19.54 20.88
N PRO A 8 6.05 -18.98 20.68
CA PRO A 8 5.42 -18.18 21.71
C PRO A 8 5.19 -19.05 22.96
N PRO A 9 5.42 -18.51 24.17
CA PRO A 9 5.33 -19.27 25.41
C PRO A 9 3.94 -19.86 25.58
N SER A 10 3.87 -21.19 25.55
CA SER A 10 2.71 -21.98 25.94
C SER A 10 2.33 -21.63 27.38
N GLY A 11 1.29 -20.81 27.55
CA GLY A 11 0.73 -20.44 28.86
C GLY A 11 0.75 -18.95 29.22
N ALA A 12 1.33 -18.05 28.40
CA ALA A 12 1.18 -16.62 28.64
C ALA A 12 -0.24 -16.16 28.31
N SER A 13 -0.96 -15.63 29.30
CA SER A 13 -2.34 -15.14 29.17
C SER A 13 -2.50 -14.22 27.95
N ALA A 14 -3.56 -14.41 27.18
CA ALA A 14 -3.92 -13.65 25.97
C ALA A 14 -3.83 -12.13 26.13
N CYS A 15 -4.10 -11.61 27.34
CA CYS A 15 -3.90 -10.20 27.66
C CYS A 15 -2.43 -9.79 27.45
N ALA A 16 -1.46 -10.59 27.86
CA ALA A 16 -0.05 -10.22 27.80
C ALA A 16 0.47 -10.01 26.38
N TRP A 17 -0.04 -10.73 25.38
CA TRP A 17 0.36 -10.51 23.97
C TRP A 17 -0.25 -9.22 23.42
N ALA A 18 -1.56 -9.00 23.62
CA ALA A 18 -2.22 -7.77 23.19
C ALA A 18 -1.68 -6.53 23.92
N ASP A 19 -1.40 -6.65 25.23
CA ASP A 19 -0.85 -5.59 26.08
C ASP A 19 0.54 -5.14 25.63
N GLN A 20 1.27 -5.96 24.87
CA GLN A 20 2.56 -5.54 24.30
C GLN A 20 2.38 -4.67 23.04
N LEU A 21 1.25 -4.82 22.35
CA LEU A 21 0.97 -4.16 21.06
C LEU A 21 0.12 -2.90 21.23
N LEU A 22 -0.87 -2.93 22.13
CA LEU A 22 -1.94 -1.93 22.24
C LEU A 22 -1.74 -0.98 23.41
N ALA A 23 -1.90 0.32 23.14
CA ALA A 23 -1.97 1.33 24.18
C ALA A 23 -3.38 1.38 24.78
N ASP A 24 -4.38 1.23 23.91
CA ASP A 24 -5.80 1.12 24.22
C ASP A 24 -6.52 0.33 23.10
N HIS A 25 -7.85 0.33 23.10
CA HIS A 25 -8.68 -0.40 22.12
C HIS A 25 -8.69 0.25 20.71
N VAL A 26 -8.11 1.43 20.53
CA VAL A 26 -8.09 2.18 19.27
C VAL A 26 -6.68 2.52 18.78
N SER A 27 -5.63 2.19 19.53
CA SER A 27 -4.27 2.61 19.21
C SER A 27 -3.18 1.63 19.64
N PHE A 28 -2.09 1.62 18.87
CA PHE A 28 -0.90 0.84 19.15
C PHE A 28 0.07 1.58 20.09
N ARG A 29 0.84 0.83 20.88
CA ARG A 29 1.89 1.39 21.76
C ARG A 29 3.01 2.01 20.94
N LYS A 30 3.40 3.24 21.32
CA LYS A 30 4.56 3.94 20.74
C LYS A 30 5.87 3.12 20.86
N ALA A 31 6.07 2.43 21.99
CA ALA A 31 7.25 1.60 22.21
C ALA A 31 7.36 0.47 21.17
N TRP A 32 6.26 -0.28 20.96
CA TRP A 32 6.21 -1.34 19.95
C TRP A 32 6.33 -0.80 18.52
N LEU A 33 5.79 0.38 18.24
CA LEU A 33 5.94 1.01 16.93
C LEU A 33 7.39 1.44 16.66
N ALA A 34 8.11 1.90 17.68
CA ALA A 34 9.52 2.29 17.53
C ALA A 34 10.44 1.07 17.26
N GLU A 35 10.06 -0.13 17.69
CA GLU A 35 10.80 -1.35 17.37
C GLU A 35 10.72 -1.63 15.86
N GLY A 36 11.82 -1.43 15.12
CA GLY A 36 11.86 -1.72 13.69
C GLY A 36 11.07 -0.71 12.82
N ASP A 37 10.94 0.53 13.29
CA ASP A 37 10.36 1.67 12.55
C ASP A 37 8.98 1.35 11.95
N LYS A 38 8.11 0.71 12.75
CA LYS A 38 6.78 0.34 12.31
C LYS A 38 5.92 1.57 12.08
N GLN A 39 4.99 1.36 11.17
CA GLN A 39 4.13 2.38 10.63
C GLN A 39 2.69 1.93 10.78
N VAL A 40 1.77 2.87 10.95
CA VAL A 40 0.33 2.59 11.06
C VAL A 40 -0.40 3.13 9.83
N VAL A 41 -1.25 2.31 9.24
CA VAL A 41 -2.08 2.61 8.07
C VAL A 41 -3.55 2.47 8.46
N PRO A 42 -4.38 3.51 8.31
CA PRO A 42 -5.82 3.37 8.49
C PRO A 42 -6.43 2.65 7.30
N LEU A 43 -7.35 1.75 7.60
CA LEU A 43 -8.10 0.96 6.64
C LEU A 43 -9.58 1.15 6.90
N ILE A 44 -10.34 1.18 5.82
CA ILE A 44 -11.79 1.07 5.89
C ILE A 44 -12.09 -0.33 6.44
N ASP A 45 -12.89 -0.41 7.51
CA ASP A 45 -13.55 -1.63 7.94
C ASP A 45 -15.01 -1.55 7.52
N PRO A 46 -15.38 -2.07 6.35
CA PRO A 46 -16.78 -2.20 6.02
C PRO A 46 -17.33 -3.31 6.92
N ALA A 47 -17.99 -2.93 8.01
CA ALA A 47 -19.12 -3.68 8.53
C ALA A 47 -20.31 -3.65 7.52
N THR A 48 -20.04 -3.52 6.22
CA THR A 48 -21.04 -3.56 5.16
C THR A 48 -21.36 -5.03 4.82
N PRO A 49 -22.57 -5.31 4.34
CA PRO A 49 -22.97 -6.65 3.87
C PRO A 49 -22.07 -7.23 2.75
N ASP A 50 -21.24 -6.40 2.11
CA ASP A 50 -20.58 -6.71 0.83
C ASP A 50 -19.12 -7.21 0.94
N GLY A 51 -18.71 -7.74 2.10
CA GLY A 51 -17.45 -8.50 2.20
C GLY A 51 -16.19 -7.70 2.56
N GLY A 52 -16.32 -6.63 3.35
CA GLY A 52 -15.19 -5.89 3.91
C GLY A 52 -14.19 -6.75 4.71
N GLU A 53 -14.71 -7.71 5.46
CA GLU A 53 -13.92 -8.71 6.20
C GLU A 53 -13.00 -9.52 5.28
N ALA A 54 -13.45 -9.87 4.08
CA ALA A 54 -12.63 -10.60 3.13
C ALA A 54 -11.43 -9.77 2.64
N ARG A 55 -11.57 -8.44 2.58
CA ARG A 55 -10.44 -7.56 2.28
C ARG A 55 -9.44 -7.56 3.43
N LEU A 56 -9.87 -7.36 4.67
CA LEU A 56 -9.00 -7.40 5.85
C LEU A 56 -8.31 -8.77 6.02
N ALA A 57 -9.05 -9.86 5.85
CA ALA A 57 -8.53 -11.23 5.87
C ALA A 57 -7.41 -11.42 4.83
N ARG A 58 -7.65 -11.02 3.58
CA ARG A 58 -6.63 -11.13 2.52
C ARG A 58 -5.36 -10.36 2.85
N ARG A 59 -5.47 -9.14 3.40
CA ARG A 59 -4.31 -8.34 3.80
C ARG A 59 -3.44 -9.07 4.82
N LEU A 60 -4.07 -9.54 5.89
CA LEU A 60 -3.36 -10.20 6.98
C LEU A 60 -2.80 -11.57 6.54
N SER A 61 -3.55 -12.32 5.72
CA SER A 61 -3.11 -13.56 5.08
C SER A 61 -1.89 -13.33 4.18
N SER A 62 -1.92 -12.31 3.31
CA SER A 62 -0.80 -11.94 2.44
C SER A 62 0.44 -11.56 3.24
N GLY A 63 0.27 -10.80 4.32
CA GLY A 63 1.33 -10.48 5.27
C GLY A 63 1.97 -11.72 5.86
N ALA A 64 1.17 -12.53 6.57
CA ALA A 64 1.62 -13.74 7.25
C ALA A 64 2.36 -14.69 6.31
N ARG A 65 1.75 -15.02 5.17
CA ARG A 65 2.35 -15.92 4.18
C ARG A 65 3.62 -15.36 3.55
N GLY A 66 3.63 -14.07 3.23
CA GLY A 66 4.81 -13.40 2.66
C GLY A 66 5.99 -13.31 3.63
N THR A 67 5.72 -13.40 4.93
CA THR A 67 6.74 -13.46 6.00
C THR A 67 7.05 -14.88 6.48
N GLY A 68 6.44 -15.91 5.89
CA GLY A 68 6.68 -17.31 6.26
C GLY A 68 5.90 -17.82 7.48
N HIS A 69 4.93 -17.07 7.99
CA HIS A 69 4.04 -17.51 9.06
C HIS A 69 2.85 -18.30 8.49
N ASP A 70 2.55 -19.44 9.11
CA ASP A 70 1.43 -20.33 8.76
C ASP A 70 0.13 -19.99 9.50
N HIS A 71 0.20 -19.10 10.49
CA HIS A 71 -0.94 -18.63 11.26
C HIS A 71 -0.72 -17.20 11.79
N VAL A 72 -1.80 -16.62 12.30
CA VAL A 72 -1.80 -15.38 13.09
C VAL A 72 -2.42 -15.63 14.45
N ILE A 73 -2.10 -14.77 15.41
CA ILE A 73 -2.70 -14.76 16.74
C ILE A 73 -3.81 -13.71 16.73
N ALA A 74 -5.03 -14.07 17.11
CA ALA A 74 -6.16 -13.15 17.22
C ALA A 74 -6.81 -13.17 18.62
N CYS A 75 -7.28 -12.02 19.10
CA CYS A 75 -7.93 -11.85 20.40
C CYS A 75 -8.86 -10.61 20.42
N THR A 76 -9.77 -10.54 21.38
CA THR A 76 -10.59 -9.34 21.67
C THR A 76 -9.95 -8.52 22.81
N PRO A 77 -9.48 -7.28 22.57
CA PRO A 77 -8.97 -6.41 23.62
C PRO A 77 -10.09 -6.00 24.58
N GLY A 78 -9.85 -6.13 25.89
CA GLY A 78 -10.64 -5.43 26.92
C GLY A 78 -12.03 -5.98 27.28
N ALA A 79 -12.61 -6.93 26.55
CA ALA A 79 -13.95 -7.45 26.84
C ALA A 79 -13.95 -8.98 27.05
N GLY A 80 -13.81 -9.40 28.31
CA GLY A 80 -14.13 -10.77 28.69
C GLY A 80 -13.76 -11.08 30.14
N PRO A 81 -14.52 -11.97 30.82
CA PRO A 81 -14.07 -12.56 32.09
C PRO A 81 -12.66 -13.16 31.93
N PRO A 82 -11.89 -13.34 33.02
CA PRO A 82 -10.52 -13.88 32.97
C PRO A 82 -10.52 -15.20 32.19
N GLY A 83 -9.97 -15.17 30.97
CA GLY A 83 -10.07 -16.29 30.03
C GLY A 83 -10.23 -15.94 28.54
N VAL A 84 -10.07 -14.68 28.12
CA VAL A 84 -10.04 -14.31 26.69
C VAL A 84 -9.07 -15.24 25.94
N ARG A 85 -9.58 -15.95 24.94
CA ARG A 85 -8.81 -16.91 24.15
C ARG A 85 -8.08 -16.17 23.03
N THR A 86 -6.76 -16.12 23.09
CA THR A 86 -5.98 -16.02 21.86
C THR A 86 -6.26 -17.25 21.02
N VAL A 87 -6.71 -17.05 19.79
CA VAL A 87 -6.89 -18.13 18.82
C VAL A 87 -5.79 -18.06 17.77
N ARG A 88 -5.29 -19.23 17.38
CA ARG A 88 -4.41 -19.35 16.22
C ARG A 88 -5.31 -19.48 14.99
N VAL A 89 -5.24 -18.49 14.12
CA VAL A 89 -6.02 -18.44 12.88
C VAL A 89 -5.09 -18.80 11.73
N PRO A 90 -5.40 -19.81 10.90
CA PRO A 90 -4.57 -20.17 9.76
C PRO A 90 -4.32 -18.98 8.81
N ALA A 91 -3.11 -18.90 8.27
CA ALA A 91 -2.70 -17.81 7.38
C ALA A 91 -3.22 -17.96 5.95
N ASP A 92 -3.85 -19.09 5.59
CA ASP A 92 -4.52 -19.22 4.29
C ASP A 92 -5.77 -18.31 4.22
N PRO A 93 -6.14 -17.79 3.03
CA PRO A 93 -7.22 -16.81 2.92
C PRO A 93 -8.57 -17.27 3.47
N GLU A 94 -8.89 -18.56 3.35
CA GLU A 94 -10.18 -19.12 3.77
C GLU A 94 -10.21 -19.34 5.29
N GLY A 95 -9.15 -19.93 5.84
CA GLY A 95 -8.92 -20.07 7.27
C GLY A 95 -8.91 -18.73 7.99
N MET A 96 -8.23 -17.74 7.41
CA MET A 96 -8.21 -16.36 7.89
C MET A 96 -9.61 -15.76 7.94
N LEU A 97 -10.36 -15.80 6.85
CA LEU A 97 -11.71 -15.25 6.80
C LEU A 97 -12.64 -15.92 7.81
N ARG A 98 -12.58 -17.25 7.93
CA ARG A 98 -13.37 -18.00 8.93
C ARG A 98 -12.98 -17.61 10.35
N GLY A 99 -11.69 -17.53 10.65
CA GLY A 99 -11.20 -17.15 11.97
C GLY A 99 -11.62 -15.73 12.36
N LEU A 100 -11.48 -14.77 11.45
CA LEU A 100 -11.89 -13.38 11.71
C LEU A 100 -13.40 -13.28 11.94
N ARG A 101 -14.22 -14.01 11.17
CA ARG A 101 -15.68 -14.05 11.38
C ARG A 101 -16.07 -14.64 12.72
N ALA A 102 -15.38 -15.69 13.16
CA ALA A 102 -15.62 -16.30 14.47
C ALA A 102 -15.20 -15.36 15.63
N MET A 103 -14.25 -14.46 15.38
CA MET A 103 -13.67 -13.54 16.36
C MET A 103 -14.30 -12.16 16.40
N ARG A 104 -15.33 -11.87 15.59
CA ARG A 104 -15.96 -10.55 15.50
C ARG A 104 -17.31 -10.52 16.24
N PRO A 105 -17.34 -10.33 17.57
CA PRO A 105 -18.53 -9.81 18.22
C PRO A 105 -18.90 -8.46 17.58
N ARG A 106 -20.18 -8.24 17.30
CA ARG A 106 -20.64 -6.98 16.72
C ARG A 106 -20.38 -5.84 17.71
N GLY A 107 -19.72 -4.78 17.23
CA GLY A 107 -19.48 -3.57 18.03
C GLY A 107 -18.33 -3.68 19.03
N GLU A 108 -17.46 -4.69 18.91
CA GLU A 108 -16.27 -4.83 19.75
C GLU A 108 -15.00 -4.72 18.92
N SER A 109 -13.97 -4.13 19.53
CA SER A 109 -12.63 -4.11 18.97
C SER A 109 -12.02 -5.51 18.99
N TRP A 110 -11.21 -5.85 17.99
CA TRP A 110 -10.42 -7.08 17.98
C TRP A 110 -9.06 -6.87 17.33
N LEU A 111 -8.09 -7.66 17.75
CA LEU A 111 -6.70 -7.59 17.33
C LEU A 111 -6.30 -8.92 16.70
N ALA A 112 -5.60 -8.87 15.56
CA ALA A 112 -4.90 -10.02 15.02
C ALA A 112 -3.51 -9.63 14.56
N GLY A 113 -2.51 -10.48 14.74
CA GLY A 113 -1.13 -10.12 14.43
C GLY A 113 -0.23 -11.33 14.24
N LEU A 114 0.95 -11.05 13.69
CA LEU A 114 1.96 -12.08 13.44
C LEU A 114 2.53 -12.58 14.77
N PRO A 115 2.88 -13.88 14.88
CA PRO A 115 3.43 -14.45 16.12
C PRO A 115 4.69 -13.72 16.62
N ASP A 116 5.52 -13.25 15.68
CA ASP A 116 6.75 -12.49 15.94
C ASP A 116 6.52 -10.99 16.25
N ARG A 117 5.25 -10.53 16.26
CA ARG A 117 4.86 -9.14 16.52
C ARG A 117 5.42 -8.14 15.51
N SER A 118 5.85 -8.59 14.34
CA SER A 118 6.36 -7.72 13.29
C SER A 118 5.25 -6.90 12.62
N ALA A 119 4.00 -7.38 12.68
CA ALA A 119 2.81 -6.67 12.23
C ALA A 119 1.53 -7.07 12.98
N ALA A 120 0.56 -6.15 13.04
CA ALA A 120 -0.75 -6.37 13.63
C ALA A 120 -1.85 -5.56 12.93
N LEU A 121 -3.07 -6.08 12.96
CA LEU A 121 -4.31 -5.48 12.51
C LEU A 121 -5.22 -5.30 13.73
N LEU A 122 -5.56 -4.06 14.04
CA LEU A 122 -6.56 -3.70 15.03
C LEU A 122 -7.83 -3.28 14.30
N VAL A 123 -8.93 -3.97 14.53
CA VAL A 123 -10.25 -3.51 14.10
C VAL A 123 -10.93 -2.87 15.29
N THR A 124 -11.43 -1.66 15.09
CA THR A 124 -12.05 -0.85 16.14
C THR A 124 -13.57 -1.02 16.14
N ASP A 125 -14.17 -0.80 17.30
CA ASP A 125 -15.61 -0.66 17.50
C ASP A 125 -16.21 0.58 16.80
N HIS A 126 -15.36 1.53 16.37
CA HIS A 126 -15.74 2.73 15.60
C HIS A 126 -15.84 2.49 14.09
N GLY A 127 -15.78 1.25 13.60
CA GLY A 127 -16.02 0.92 12.19
C GLY A 127 -14.85 1.24 11.25
N TYR A 128 -13.63 1.29 11.78
CA TYR A 128 -12.40 1.33 10.97
C TYR A 128 -11.35 0.36 11.53
N ALA A 129 -10.30 0.12 10.75
CA ALA A 129 -9.19 -0.73 11.17
C ALA A 129 -7.84 -0.02 11.02
N LEU A 130 -6.85 -0.46 11.78
CA LEU A 130 -5.47 0.02 11.73
C LEU A 130 -4.54 -1.16 11.46
N MET A 131 -3.77 -1.09 10.38
CA MET A 131 -2.71 -2.04 10.07
C MET A 131 -1.37 -1.44 10.46
N ALA A 132 -0.62 -2.13 11.32
CA ALA A 132 0.71 -1.73 11.74
C ALA A 132 1.78 -2.76 11.33
N GLY A 133 2.95 -2.27 10.94
CA GLY A 133 4.10 -3.11 10.60
C GLY A 133 5.25 -2.31 9.98
N GLY A 134 6.40 -2.96 9.75
CA GLY A 134 7.52 -2.38 9.00
C GLY A 134 7.20 -2.25 7.50
N ASP A 135 7.98 -1.44 6.78
CA ASP A 135 7.72 -1.11 5.35
C ASP A 135 7.59 -2.36 4.46
N ALA A 136 8.49 -3.34 4.62
CA ALA A 136 8.45 -4.58 3.86
C ALA A 136 7.14 -5.37 4.06
N ILE A 137 6.66 -5.45 5.31
CA ILE A 137 5.43 -6.18 5.64
C ILE A 137 4.20 -5.38 5.20
N LEU A 138 4.20 -4.06 5.39
CA LEU A 138 3.10 -3.22 4.91
C LEU A 138 2.96 -3.24 3.38
N ARG A 139 4.04 -3.45 2.62
CA ARG A 139 3.94 -3.65 1.16
C ARG A 139 3.14 -4.90 0.81
N LEU A 140 3.19 -5.94 1.65
CA LEU A 140 2.43 -7.19 1.49
C LEU A 140 0.98 -7.03 1.97
N CYS A 141 0.78 -6.42 3.15
CA CYS A 141 -0.55 -6.25 3.75
C CYS A 141 -1.37 -5.13 3.09
N VAL A 142 -0.71 -4.12 2.55
CA VAL A 142 -1.32 -2.94 1.94
C VAL A 142 -0.78 -2.81 0.51
N PRO A 143 -1.27 -3.64 -0.44
CA PRO A 143 -0.78 -3.64 -1.82
C PRO A 143 -0.96 -2.29 -2.51
N GLU A 144 -1.99 -1.52 -2.18
CA GLU A 144 -2.18 -0.15 -2.70
C GLU A 144 -1.20 0.87 -2.12
N GLY A 145 -0.49 0.53 -1.04
CA GLY A 145 0.43 1.41 -0.33
C GLY A 145 -0.21 2.28 0.76
N HIS A 146 0.64 2.75 1.67
CA HIS A 146 0.25 3.56 2.84
C HIS A 146 -0.60 4.77 2.45
N ASP A 147 -0.10 5.59 1.53
CA ASP A 147 -0.75 6.85 1.21
C ASP A 147 -2.08 6.68 0.49
N ARG A 148 -2.18 5.66 -0.38
CA ARG A 148 -3.44 5.37 -1.05
C ARG A 148 -4.50 4.92 -0.04
N ALA A 149 -4.13 4.07 0.91
CA ALA A 149 -5.01 3.67 2.00
C ALA A 149 -5.46 4.87 2.85
N VAL A 150 -4.55 5.80 3.19
CA VAL A 150 -4.90 7.05 3.89
C VAL A 150 -5.89 7.91 3.09
N ILE A 151 -5.68 8.04 1.77
CA ILE A 151 -6.57 8.81 0.89
C ILE A 151 -7.95 8.17 0.81
N ASP A 152 -8.00 6.87 0.56
CA ASP A 152 -9.26 6.13 0.44
C ASP A 152 -10.04 6.17 1.77
N PHE A 153 -9.34 6.04 2.91
CA PHE A 153 -9.93 6.21 4.23
C PHE A 153 -10.50 7.62 4.44
N LYS A 154 -9.72 8.68 4.17
CA LYS A 154 -10.20 10.07 4.25
C LYS A 154 -11.39 10.33 3.35
N ARG A 155 -11.38 9.79 2.12
CA ARG A 155 -12.50 9.90 1.17
C ARG A 155 -13.74 9.20 1.71
N TYR A 156 -13.58 8.02 2.31
CA TYR A 156 -14.66 7.26 2.92
C TYR A 156 -15.30 8.03 4.09
N VAL A 157 -14.50 8.58 5.00
CA VAL A 157 -15.01 9.41 6.11
C VAL A 157 -15.78 10.63 5.60
N ARG A 158 -15.25 11.35 4.59
CA ARG A 158 -15.96 12.47 3.97
C ARG A 158 -17.28 12.04 3.31
N HIS A 159 -17.30 10.86 2.69
CA HIS A 159 -18.52 10.32 2.07
C HIS A 159 -19.59 9.94 3.10
N LEU A 160 -19.19 9.51 4.30
CA LEU A 160 -20.13 9.27 5.39
C LEU A 160 -20.75 10.57 5.90
N GLY A 161 -20.02 11.69 5.89
CA GLY A 161 -20.51 13.00 6.33
C GLY A 161 -20.93 12.96 7.80
N ASP A 162 -22.12 13.46 8.11
CA ASP A 162 -22.68 13.47 9.47
C ASP A 162 -22.93 12.06 10.05
N ARG A 163 -22.86 11.01 9.22
CA ARG A 163 -22.97 9.61 9.67
C ARG A 163 -21.64 9.02 10.14
N ALA A 164 -20.53 9.73 9.96
CA ALA A 164 -19.23 9.25 10.43
C ALA A 164 -19.18 9.30 11.96
N ASP A 165 -18.70 8.22 12.58
CA ASP A 165 -18.36 8.23 14.00
C ASP A 165 -17.29 9.32 14.26
N PRO A 166 -17.43 10.16 15.31
CA PRO A 166 -16.45 11.20 15.64
C PRO A 166 -15.01 10.68 15.77
N ALA A 167 -14.81 9.48 16.33
CA ALA A 167 -13.49 8.87 16.44
C ALA A 167 -12.89 8.53 15.07
N MET A 168 -13.73 8.15 14.10
CA MET A 168 -13.30 7.92 12.72
C MET A 168 -12.89 9.23 12.04
N ALA A 169 -13.61 10.33 12.30
CA ALA A 169 -13.26 11.66 11.82
C ALA A 169 -11.93 12.17 12.42
N GLU A 170 -11.72 11.96 13.71
CA GLU A 170 -10.47 12.27 14.41
C GLU A 170 -9.30 11.46 13.83
N ALA A 171 -9.47 10.14 13.67
CA ALA A 171 -8.47 9.27 13.06
C ALA A 171 -8.13 9.76 11.64
N ALA A 172 -9.11 10.12 10.82
CA ALA A 172 -8.87 10.68 9.49
C ALA A 172 -8.06 11.98 9.54
N GLY A 173 -8.26 12.82 10.55
CA GLY A 173 -7.46 14.03 10.78
C GLY A 173 -6.00 13.73 11.18
N ALA A 174 -5.78 12.66 11.96
CA ALA A 174 -4.47 12.29 12.48
C ALA A 174 -3.52 11.71 11.42
N PHE A 175 -4.02 10.92 10.47
CA PHE A 175 -3.15 10.28 9.47
C PHE A 175 -2.74 11.23 8.34
N ARG A 176 -1.42 11.37 8.12
CA ARG A 176 -0.84 12.19 7.05
C ARG A 176 -0.37 11.34 5.88
N ILE A 177 -0.52 11.88 4.68
CA ILE A 177 0.08 11.34 3.45
C ILE A 177 1.58 11.61 3.54
N ARG A 178 2.43 10.61 3.26
CA ARG A 178 3.89 10.71 3.42
C ARG A 178 4.59 11.24 2.18
N GLN A 179 4.19 10.74 1.01
CA GLN A 179 4.65 11.25 -0.27
C GLN A 179 3.56 12.13 -0.86
N THR A 180 3.81 13.43 -0.84
CA THR A 180 3.06 14.36 -1.68
C THR A 180 3.27 13.90 -3.12
N ALA A 181 2.16 13.61 -3.82
CA ALA A 181 2.22 13.19 -5.20
C ALA A 181 2.86 14.31 -6.03
N TRP A 182 3.91 13.98 -6.79
CA TRP A 182 4.67 14.96 -7.56
C TRP A 182 3.76 15.61 -8.59
N ALA A 183 3.72 16.94 -8.57
CA ALA A 183 2.85 17.73 -9.44
C ALA A 183 3.57 18.22 -10.69
N SER A 184 4.88 18.37 -10.60
CA SER A 184 5.73 18.88 -11.67
C SER A 184 6.97 18.01 -11.88
N LYS A 185 7.54 18.08 -13.08
CA LYS A 185 8.75 17.31 -13.44
C LYS A 185 10.02 17.67 -12.65
N ARG A 186 9.97 18.72 -11.80
CA ARG A 186 11.10 19.17 -10.95
C ARG A 186 11.11 18.53 -9.56
N GLU A 187 10.00 17.96 -9.13
CA GLU A 187 9.86 17.36 -7.81
C GLU A 187 10.43 15.93 -7.67
N PRO A 188 10.46 15.08 -8.72
CA PRO A 188 11.08 13.77 -8.62
C PRO A 188 12.54 13.84 -8.17
N THR A 189 12.86 13.14 -7.08
CA THR A 189 14.23 13.04 -6.57
C THR A 189 15.15 12.38 -7.60
N ALA A 190 16.38 12.88 -7.76
CA ALA A 190 17.38 12.26 -8.61
C ALA A 190 17.56 10.76 -8.26
N GLY A 191 17.57 9.90 -9.29
CA GLY A 191 17.63 8.44 -9.14
C GLY A 191 16.28 7.74 -8.94
N SER A 192 15.17 8.49 -8.84
CA SER A 192 13.82 7.94 -8.92
C SER A 192 13.51 7.46 -10.35
N GLY A 193 12.59 6.50 -10.48
CA GLY A 193 12.17 6.00 -11.80
C GLY A 193 11.46 7.08 -12.61
N THR A 194 10.70 7.97 -11.96
CA THR A 194 10.06 9.13 -12.60
C THR A 194 11.08 10.15 -13.09
N ALA A 195 12.09 10.50 -12.28
CA ALA A 195 13.14 11.42 -12.69
C ALA A 195 13.89 10.90 -13.92
N GLU A 196 14.15 9.59 -13.95
CA GLU A 196 14.80 8.94 -15.09
C GLU A 196 13.91 8.89 -16.33
N GLN A 197 12.60 8.61 -16.20
CA GLN A 197 11.65 8.71 -17.32
C GLN A 197 11.67 10.10 -17.95
N VAL A 198 11.63 11.17 -17.15
CA VAL A 198 11.70 12.56 -17.64
C VAL A 198 13.05 12.83 -18.31
N SER A 199 14.17 12.43 -17.70
CA SER A 199 15.50 12.63 -18.27
C SER A 199 15.68 11.90 -19.62
N LEU A 200 15.13 10.69 -19.76
CA LEU A 200 15.16 9.93 -21.00
C LEU A 200 14.34 10.62 -22.09
N MET A 201 13.17 11.18 -21.73
CA MET A 201 12.37 11.97 -22.66
C MET A 201 13.16 13.18 -23.18
N GLU A 202 13.83 13.93 -22.30
CA GLU A 202 14.66 15.09 -22.68
C GLU A 202 15.83 14.70 -23.58
N GLN A 203 16.52 13.60 -23.28
CA GLN A 203 17.61 13.08 -24.11
C GLN A 203 17.12 12.66 -25.50
N PHE A 204 15.98 11.96 -25.58
CA PHE A 204 15.42 11.49 -26.84
C PHE A 204 14.88 12.66 -27.70
N ALA A 205 14.16 13.61 -27.08
CA ALA A 205 13.68 14.82 -27.75
C ALA A 205 14.82 15.67 -28.32
N GLY A 206 15.97 15.68 -27.63
CA GLY A 206 17.22 16.31 -28.05
C GLY A 206 18.11 15.46 -28.97
N ALA A 207 17.62 14.32 -29.48
CA ALA A 207 18.33 13.40 -30.37
C ALA A 207 19.68 12.87 -29.83
N ARG A 208 19.83 12.79 -28.49
CA ARG A 208 21.04 12.25 -27.84
C ARG A 208 21.05 10.73 -27.73
N ILE A 209 19.87 10.10 -27.82
CA ILE A 209 19.67 8.65 -27.80
C ILE A 209 18.74 8.24 -28.95
N SER A 210 18.88 7.01 -29.44
CA SER A 210 18.01 6.45 -30.49
C SER A 210 16.65 6.01 -29.96
N GLY A 211 15.65 5.85 -30.84
CA GLY A 211 14.31 5.35 -30.47
C GLY A 211 14.35 4.02 -29.73
N PRO A 212 15.08 2.99 -30.20
CA PRO A 212 15.13 1.69 -29.51
C PRO A 212 15.83 1.77 -28.14
N ALA A 213 16.84 2.63 -27.99
CA ALA A 213 17.52 2.83 -26.71
C ALA A 213 16.62 3.55 -25.70
N PHE A 214 15.87 4.56 -26.18
CA PHE A 214 14.86 5.26 -25.40
C PHE A 214 13.76 4.31 -24.92
N ALA A 215 13.13 3.55 -25.83
CA ALA A 215 12.05 2.62 -25.52
C ALA A 215 12.42 1.62 -24.39
N ARG A 216 13.55 0.93 -24.55
CA ARG A 216 14.03 -0.06 -23.54
C ARG A 216 14.28 0.58 -22.19
N SER A 217 14.98 1.72 -22.16
CA SER A 217 15.37 2.39 -20.94
C SER A 217 14.17 3.01 -20.22
N TRP A 218 13.23 3.58 -20.98
CA TRP A 218 12.03 4.21 -20.44
C TRP A 218 11.10 3.19 -19.79
N HIS A 219 10.85 2.04 -20.41
CA HIS A 219 10.11 0.95 -19.77
C HIS A 219 10.80 0.42 -18.50
N ALA A 220 12.13 0.34 -18.47
CA ALA A 220 12.87 -0.06 -17.28
C ALA A 220 12.75 0.97 -16.14
N ALA A 221 12.78 2.26 -16.46
CA ALA A 221 12.56 3.35 -15.52
C ALA A 221 11.10 3.33 -14.98
N ARG A 222 10.11 3.14 -15.86
CA ARG A 222 8.70 2.99 -15.48
C ARG A 222 8.45 1.81 -14.54
N ARG A 223 9.02 0.64 -14.84
CA ARG A 223 8.94 -0.54 -13.94
C ARG A 223 9.51 -0.24 -12.55
N ARG A 224 10.64 0.46 -12.47
CA ARG A 224 11.23 0.89 -11.18
C ARG A 224 10.35 1.88 -10.44
N SER A 225 9.77 2.85 -11.15
CA SER A 225 8.79 3.81 -10.59
C SER A 225 7.63 3.09 -9.91
N HIS A 226 7.01 2.14 -10.62
CA HIS A 226 5.92 1.32 -10.07
C HIS A 226 6.37 0.44 -8.89
N ALA A 227 7.53 -0.21 -8.99
CA ALA A 227 8.06 -1.05 -7.91
C ALA A 227 8.34 -0.24 -6.62
N ARG A 228 8.74 1.03 -6.77
CA ARG A 228 8.96 1.98 -5.67
C ARG A 228 7.68 2.69 -5.22
N ARG A 229 6.55 2.45 -5.91
CA ARG A 229 5.26 3.11 -5.65
C ARG A 229 5.37 4.64 -5.64
N GLU A 230 6.19 5.18 -6.54
CA GLU A 230 6.33 6.63 -6.72
C GLU A 230 4.97 7.23 -7.09
N ARG A 231 4.64 8.38 -6.47
CA ARG A 231 3.31 8.98 -6.58
C ARG A 231 3.36 10.23 -7.44
N LEU A 232 2.49 10.25 -8.46
CA LEU A 232 2.31 11.38 -9.37
C LEU A 232 0.90 11.93 -9.20
N ARG A 233 0.72 13.24 -9.42
CA ARG A 233 -0.63 13.79 -9.62
C ARG A 233 -1.18 13.26 -10.95
N ALA A 234 -2.51 13.19 -11.04
CA ALA A 234 -3.21 12.56 -12.16
C ALA A 234 -2.79 13.15 -13.51
N GLU A 235 -2.59 14.46 -13.60
CA GLU A 235 -2.16 15.13 -14.84
C GLU A 235 -0.74 14.72 -15.24
N PHE A 236 0.19 14.61 -14.29
CA PHE A 236 1.55 14.15 -14.55
C PHE A 236 1.55 12.67 -14.96
N GLU A 237 0.85 11.82 -14.22
CA GLU A 237 0.68 10.41 -14.56
C GLU A 237 0.14 10.22 -15.98
N HIS A 238 -0.93 10.94 -16.32
CA HIS A 238 -1.55 10.90 -17.64
C HIS A 238 -0.58 11.28 -18.77
N ILE A 239 0.28 12.27 -18.55
CA ILE A 239 1.28 12.67 -19.56
C ILE A 239 2.32 11.56 -19.77
N LEU A 240 2.78 10.91 -18.70
CA LEU A 240 3.70 9.78 -18.82
C LEU A 240 3.04 8.55 -19.45
N ASP A 241 1.77 8.30 -19.16
CA ASP A 241 0.98 7.24 -19.80
C ASP A 241 0.83 7.49 -21.30
N GLY A 242 0.70 8.75 -21.72
CA GLY A 242 0.74 9.11 -23.14
C GLY A 242 2.04 8.74 -23.84
N VAL A 243 3.18 8.75 -23.14
CA VAL A 243 4.47 8.27 -23.69
C VAL A 243 4.50 6.74 -23.71
N PHE A 244 3.94 6.09 -22.69
CA PHE A 244 3.83 4.63 -22.66
C PHE A 244 3.04 4.11 -23.87
N HIS A 245 1.87 4.68 -24.16
CA HIS A 245 1.07 4.28 -25.32
C HIS A 245 1.77 4.55 -26.64
N ALA A 246 2.46 5.69 -26.78
CA ALA A 246 3.26 5.96 -27.97
C ALA A 246 4.41 4.95 -28.17
N LEU A 247 4.95 4.39 -27.09
CA LEU A 247 5.94 3.31 -27.16
C LEU A 247 5.31 1.96 -27.52
N GLU A 248 4.03 1.72 -27.22
CA GLU A 248 3.30 0.53 -27.67
C GLU A 248 3.07 0.57 -29.19
N ASP A 249 2.84 1.77 -29.74
CA ASP A 249 2.65 2.00 -31.16
C ASP A 249 4.00 2.17 -31.92
N TYR A 250 5.15 2.06 -31.26
CA TYR A 250 6.46 2.32 -31.88
C TYR A 250 7.12 1.07 -32.46
N ALA A 251 7.43 1.12 -33.76
CA ALA A 251 8.16 0.06 -34.46
C ALA A 251 9.68 0.29 -34.41
N ALA A 252 10.37 -0.39 -33.50
CA ALA A 252 11.83 -0.31 -33.38
C ALA A 252 12.60 -0.92 -34.58
N GLU A 253 11.94 -1.81 -35.33
CA GLU A 253 12.51 -2.49 -36.50
C GLU A 253 11.72 -2.11 -37.75
N PRO A 254 12.31 -1.37 -38.71
CA PRO A 254 11.60 -0.92 -39.92
C PRO A 254 11.04 -2.05 -40.78
N ALA A 255 11.59 -3.26 -40.65
CA ALA A 255 11.14 -4.45 -41.38
C ALA A 255 9.84 -5.06 -40.80
N LEU A 256 9.46 -4.67 -39.57
CA LEU A 256 8.28 -5.16 -38.85
C LEU A 256 7.21 -4.06 -38.69
N THR A 257 7.39 -2.91 -39.33
CA THR A 257 6.47 -1.77 -39.26
C THR A 257 5.14 -2.08 -39.93
N GLU A 258 4.05 -1.91 -39.18
CA GLU A 258 2.67 -1.99 -39.66
C GLU A 258 2.10 -0.60 -39.98
N PRO A 259 1.07 -0.50 -40.84
CA PRO A 259 0.38 0.76 -41.11
C PRO A 259 -0.23 1.36 -39.84
N GLY A 260 0.33 2.47 -39.37
CA GLY A 260 -0.12 3.15 -38.15
C GLY A 260 0.96 3.22 -37.07
N ASP A 261 2.02 2.43 -37.19
CA ASP A 261 3.14 2.46 -36.25
C ASP A 261 3.92 3.77 -36.34
N LEU A 262 4.44 4.20 -35.20
CA LEU A 262 5.36 5.32 -35.07
C LEU A 262 6.78 4.87 -35.44
N ASP A 263 7.44 5.70 -36.24
CA ASP A 263 8.88 5.66 -36.43
C ASP A 263 9.60 6.53 -35.38
N ASP A 264 10.93 6.64 -35.47
CA ASP A 264 11.74 7.44 -34.54
C ASP A 264 11.31 8.92 -34.50
N ASP A 265 10.92 9.50 -35.63
CA ASP A 265 10.56 10.91 -35.72
C ASP A 265 9.12 11.17 -35.23
N GLY A 266 8.19 10.26 -35.53
CA GLY A 266 6.84 10.24 -34.98
C GLY A 266 6.86 10.11 -33.46
N LEU A 267 7.58 9.13 -32.93
CA LEU A 267 7.76 8.96 -31.49
C LEU A 267 8.41 10.20 -30.86
N ARG A 268 9.43 10.78 -31.51
CA ARG A 268 10.10 11.99 -31.01
C ARG A 268 9.16 13.19 -30.97
N THR A 269 8.26 13.31 -31.94
CA THR A 269 7.23 14.36 -31.96
C THR A 269 6.30 14.22 -30.76
N VAL A 270 5.77 13.03 -30.51
CA VAL A 270 4.92 12.77 -29.33
C VAL A 270 5.68 13.06 -28.02
N VAL A 271 6.92 12.61 -27.90
CA VAL A 271 7.72 12.87 -26.68
C VAL A 271 7.95 14.37 -26.44
N ARG A 272 8.19 15.15 -27.50
CA ARG A 272 8.32 16.62 -27.40
C ARG A 272 7.02 17.28 -26.92
N GLU A 273 5.88 16.86 -27.44
CA GLU A 273 4.57 17.36 -26.99
C GLU A 273 4.31 17.02 -25.52
N ARG A 274 4.63 15.79 -25.10
CA ARG A 274 4.47 15.37 -23.70
C ARG A 274 5.43 16.12 -22.77
N LEU A 275 6.67 16.37 -23.19
CA LEU A 275 7.59 17.24 -22.45
C LEU A 275 7.04 18.66 -22.28
N ALA A 276 6.51 19.26 -23.35
CA ALA A 276 5.91 20.59 -23.29
C ALA A 276 4.69 20.63 -22.36
N ALA A 277 3.89 19.56 -22.33
CA ALA A 277 2.79 19.42 -21.38
C ALA A 277 3.31 19.32 -19.93
N LEU A 278 4.40 18.58 -19.68
CA LEU A 278 5.05 18.54 -18.36
C LEU A 278 5.59 19.91 -17.92
N ASP A 279 6.17 20.67 -18.85
CA ASP A 279 6.65 22.04 -18.59
C ASP A 279 5.52 23.01 -18.23
N SER A 280 4.28 22.70 -18.64
CA SER A 280 3.10 23.50 -18.36
C SER A 280 2.43 23.15 -17.02
N LEU A 281 2.86 22.07 -16.35
CA LEU A 281 2.32 21.70 -15.04
C LEU A 281 2.78 22.67 -13.95
N LYS A 282 1.83 23.09 -13.12
CA LYS A 282 2.12 23.91 -11.93
C LYS A 282 2.30 23.00 -10.70
N PRO A 283 3.25 23.29 -9.81
CA PRO A 283 3.41 22.58 -8.54
C PRO A 283 2.15 22.67 -7.65
#